data_AF-A0A1H0QD65-F1
#
_entry.id   AF-A0A1H0QD65-F1
#
_cell.length_a   1.000
_cell.length_b   1.000
_cell.length_c   1.000
_cell.angle_alpha   90.00
_cell.angle_beta   90.00
_cell.angle_gamma   90.00
#
_symmetry.space_group_name_H-M   'P 1'
#
loop_
_entity.id
_entity.type
_entity.pdbx_description
1 polymer ?
#
loop_
_entity_poly.entity_id
_entity_poly.type
_entity_poly.pdbx_seq_one_letter_code
_entity_poly.pdbx_strand_id
1 'polypeptide(L)'
;MPGGGIEKGETPEECLRREMLEETGYEVKITSFIGKAQRYFISPQNEPLLSEGTFFTAELIEKVQEPIEDDHDLKWINFDEVRELFFHEHQSWAVKKVIPLFK
;
A
#
# COMPACT_ATOMS: atom_id res chain seq x y z
N MET A 1 1.83 -4.33 1.54
CA MET A 1 2.13 -2.88 1.44
C MET A 1 1.00 -2.22 2.18
N PRO A 2 1.28 -1.23 3.05
CA PRO A 2 0.23 -0.51 3.73
C PRO A 2 -0.74 0.15 2.76
N GLY A 3 -2.02 0.25 3.16
CA GLY A 3 -3.07 0.89 2.39
C GLY A 3 -4.34 0.05 2.28
N GLY A 4 -5.46 0.73 2.04
CA GLY A 4 -6.78 0.12 2.05
C GLY A 4 -7.78 0.80 1.13
N GLY A 5 -9.05 0.78 1.54
CA GLY A 5 -10.15 1.35 0.77
C GLY A 5 -10.24 2.86 0.95
N ILE A 6 -10.52 3.57 -0.14
CA ILE A 6 -10.82 5.00 -0.07
C ILE A 6 -12.23 5.18 0.54
N GLU A 7 -12.33 5.95 1.63
CA GLU A 7 -13.62 6.27 2.24
C GLU A 7 -14.34 7.40 1.51
N LYS A 8 -15.63 7.58 1.83
CA LYS A 8 -16.47 8.57 1.15
C LYS A 8 -15.96 9.99 1.41
N GLY A 9 -15.47 10.63 0.35
CA GLY A 9 -14.98 12.01 0.40
C GLY A 9 -13.47 12.12 0.57
N GLU A 10 -12.77 11.00 0.73
CA GLU A 10 -11.30 10.97 0.76
C GLU A 10 -10.71 11.08 -0.66
N THR A 11 -9.64 11.85 -0.76
CA THR A 11 -8.65 11.72 -1.84
C THR A 11 -7.77 10.48 -1.62
N PRO A 12 -7.14 9.93 -2.67
CA PRO A 12 -6.20 8.83 -2.51
C PRO A 12 -5.05 9.14 -1.54
N GLU A 13 -4.60 10.39 -1.50
CA GLU A 13 -3.57 10.87 -0.59
C GLU A 13 -4.02 10.90 0.88
N GLU A 14 -5.27 11.30 1.14
CA GLU A 14 -5.86 11.27 2.49
C GLU A 14 -6.02 9.84 2.97
N CYS A 15 -6.57 8.96 2.13
CA CYS A 15 -6.68 7.53 2.41
C CYS A 15 -5.31 6.93 2.75
N LEU A 16 -4.27 7.17 1.93
CA LEU A 16 -2.93 6.65 2.23
C LEU A 16 -2.37 7.15 3.58
N ARG A 17 -2.63 8.41 3.96
CA ARG A 17 -2.17 8.94 5.24
C ARG A 17 -2.89 8.30 6.42
N ARG A 18 -4.21 8.12 6.30
CA ARG A 18 -5.02 7.44 7.31
C ARG A 18 -4.58 6.00 7.50
N GLU A 19 -4.50 5.23 6.42
CA GLU A 19 -4.11 3.81 6.45
C GLU A 19 -2.70 3.63 7.02
N MET A 20 -1.73 4.47 6.62
CA MET A 20 -0.37 4.42 7.20
C MET A 20 -0.40 4.66 8.71
N LEU A 21 -1.23 5.56 9.19
CA LEU A 21 -1.35 5.86 10.61
C LEU A 21 -2.08 4.73 11.38
N GLU A 22 -3.12 4.14 10.79
CA GLU A 22 -3.92 3.05 11.38
C GLU A 22 -3.14 1.74 11.43
N GLU A 23 -2.49 1.34 10.34
CA GLU A 23 -1.77 0.07 10.23
C GLU A 23 -0.36 0.14 10.83
N THR A 24 0.26 1.32 10.89
CA THR A 24 1.68 1.44 11.29
C THR A 24 1.98 2.40 12.43
N GLY A 25 1.07 3.33 12.70
CA GLY A 25 1.27 4.37 13.70
C GLY A 25 2.24 5.47 13.27
N TYR A 26 2.69 5.47 12.01
CA TYR A 26 3.57 6.50 11.46
C TYR A 26 2.82 7.55 10.67
N GLU A 27 3.19 8.81 10.86
CA GLU A 27 2.94 9.84 9.87
C GLU A 27 3.88 9.69 8.67
N VAL A 28 3.35 10.00 7.49
CA VAL A 28 4.11 9.91 6.23
C VAL A 28 4.08 11.20 5.45
N LYS A 29 5.13 11.43 4.67
CA LYS A 29 5.14 12.44 3.61
C LYS A 29 5.07 11.75 2.26
N ILE A 30 3.97 11.94 1.55
CA ILE A 30 3.83 11.47 0.17
C ILE A 30 4.82 12.24 -0.71
N THR A 31 5.68 11.52 -1.43
CA THR A 31 6.76 12.09 -2.22
C THR A 31 6.46 12.10 -3.72
N SER A 32 5.85 11.05 -4.26
CA SER A 32 5.52 10.97 -5.68
C SER A 32 4.38 10.03 -5.98
N PHE A 33 3.60 10.36 -7.01
CA PHE A 33 2.60 9.46 -7.59
C PHE A 33 3.28 8.45 -8.52
N ILE A 34 3.05 7.16 -8.30
CA ILE A 34 3.61 6.06 -9.11
C ILE A 34 2.69 5.75 -10.28
N GLY A 35 1.39 5.62 -10.02
CA GLY A 35 0.43 5.20 -11.03
C GLY A 35 -0.83 4.58 -10.44
N LYS A 36 -1.77 4.23 -11.33
CA LYS A 36 -2.94 3.40 -11.01
C LYS A 36 -2.77 2.02 -11.62
N ALA A 37 -3.22 0.99 -10.91
CA ALA A 37 -3.28 -0.37 -11.44
C ALA A 37 -4.61 -1.01 -11.04
N GLN A 38 -5.09 -1.91 -11.91
CA GLN A 38 -6.34 -2.61 -11.73
C GLN A 38 -6.10 -4.12 -11.79
N ARG A 39 -6.86 -4.88 -11.00
CA ARG A 39 -6.88 -6.34 -11.04
C ARG A 39 -8.29 -6.88 -10.91
N TYR A 40 -8.66 -7.75 -11.83
CA TYR A 40 -9.83 -8.60 -11.69
C TYR A 40 -9.48 -9.84 -10.87
N PHE A 41 -10.35 -10.21 -9.93
CA PHE A 41 -10.26 -11.45 -9.18
C PHE A 41 -11.67 -11.94 -8.82
N ILE A 42 -11.77 -13.20 -8.41
CA ILE A 42 -13.03 -13.80 -7.99
C ILE A 42 -13.08 -13.76 -6.46
N SER A 43 -14.19 -13.27 -5.89
CA SER A 43 -14.42 -13.23 -4.45
C SER A 43 -14.56 -14.66 -3.87
N PRO A 44 -14.43 -14.84 -2.54
CA PRO A 44 -14.75 -16.11 -1.90
C PRO A 44 -16.19 -16.60 -2.17
N GLN A 45 -17.10 -15.69 -2.52
CA GLN A 45 -18.49 -15.96 -2.88
C GLN A 45 -18.68 -16.25 -4.38
N ASN A 46 -17.59 -16.41 -5.14
CA ASN A 46 -17.58 -16.70 -6.58
C ASN A 46 -18.14 -15.56 -7.47
N GLU A 47 -17.97 -14.31 -7.04
CA GLU A 47 -18.38 -13.13 -7.80
C GLU A 47 -17.16 -12.39 -8.38
N PRO A 48 -17.22 -11.88 -9.63
CA PRO A 48 -16.13 -11.11 -10.20
C PRO A 48 -16.02 -9.74 -9.52
N LEU A 49 -14.84 -9.44 -8.99
CA LEU A 49 -14.48 -8.16 -8.37
C LEU A 49 -13.36 -7.48 -9.16
N LEU A 50 -13.45 -6.16 -9.24
CA LEU A 50 -12.39 -5.29 -9.74
C LEU A 50 -11.77 -4.56 -8.55
N SER A 51 -10.49 -4.82 -8.29
CA SER A 51 -9.66 -4.00 -7.40
C SER A 51 -8.95 -2.93 -8.22
N GLU A 52 -9.17 -1.66 -7.89
CA GLU A 52 -8.41 -0.52 -8.42
C GLU A 52 -7.56 0.06 -7.30
N GLY A 53 -6.25 0.21 -7.55
CA GLY A 53 -5.30 0.77 -6.60
C GLY A 53 -4.58 1.99 -7.19
N THR A 54 -4.39 3.01 -6.35
CA THR A 54 -3.57 4.19 -6.64
C THR A 54 -2.31 4.12 -5.78
N PHE A 55 -1.13 4.18 -6.39
CA PHE A 55 0.14 3.91 -5.73
C PHE A 55 1.01 5.16 -5.66
N PHE A 56 1.69 5.32 -4.53
CA PHE A 56 2.58 6.45 -4.24
C PHE A 56 3.87 5.96 -3.59
N THR A 57 4.94 6.74 -3.73
CA THR A 57 6.08 6.68 -2.81
C THR A 57 5.84 7.62 -1.64
N ALA A 58 6.29 7.23 -0.45
CA ALA A 58 6.22 8.06 0.75
C ALA A 58 7.44 7.86 1.64
N GLU A 59 7.77 8.87 2.43
CA GLU A 59 8.78 8.84 3.48
C GLU A 59 8.09 8.73 4.84
N LEU A 60 8.55 7.81 5.70
CA LEU A 60 8.13 7.79 7.10
C LEU A 60 8.72 9.02 7.81
N ILE A 61 7.90 9.73 8.58
CA ILE A 61 8.33 10.92 9.33
C ILE A 61 8.55 10.56 10.80
N GLU A 62 7.47 10.31 11.54
CA GLU A 62 7.54 9.99 12.96
C GLU A 62 6.48 8.96 13.35
N LYS A 63 6.77 8.15 14.37
CA LYS A 63 5.79 7.25 14.99
C LYS A 63 5.04 8.03 16.06
N VAL A 64 3.76 8.29 15.83
CA VAL A 64 2.94 9.12 16.73
C VAL A 64 2.00 8.29 17.59
N GLN A 65 1.72 7.05 17.21
CA GLN A 65 0.88 6.11 17.96
C GLN A 65 1.30 4.66 17.71
N GLU A 66 0.73 3.73 18.48
CA GLU A 66 0.76 2.32 18.11
C GLU A 66 -0.28 2.04 17.02
N PRO A 67 -0.06 1.03 16.15
CA PRO A 67 -1.07 0.58 15.20
C PRO A 67 -2.40 0.31 15.90
N ILE A 68 -3.48 0.75 15.27
CA ILE A 68 -4.85 0.49 15.72
C ILE A 68 -5.30 -0.89 15.24
N GLU A 69 -4.87 -1.28 14.04
CA GLU A 69 -5.10 -2.61 13.48
C GLU A 69 -3.98 -3.55 13.97
N ASP A 70 -4.35 -4.57 14.73
CA ASP A 70 -3.41 -5.48 15.42
C ASP A 70 -3.25 -6.84 14.72
N ASP A 71 -3.87 -7.03 13.56
CA ASP A 71 -3.82 -8.26 12.77
C ASP A 71 -2.65 -8.32 11.78
N HIS A 72 -1.81 -7.28 11.75
CA HIS A 72 -0.71 -7.15 10.80
C HIS A 72 0.68 -7.05 11.47
N ASP A 73 1.62 -7.89 11.01
CA ASP A 73 3.04 -7.77 11.34
C ASP A 73 3.75 -6.82 10.37
N LEU A 74 4.29 -5.71 10.89
CA LEU A 74 5.14 -4.80 10.12
C LEU A 74 6.54 -5.38 9.92
N LYS A 75 6.93 -5.56 8.67
CA LYS A 75 8.25 -6.06 8.29
C LYS A 75 8.90 -5.17 7.24
N TRP A 76 10.11 -4.72 7.55
CA TRP A 76 11.02 -4.16 6.56
C TRP A 76 11.64 -5.30 5.75
N ILE A 77 11.49 -5.23 4.44
CA ILE A 77 11.99 -6.25 3.51
C ILE A 77 12.94 -5.62 2.50
N ASN A 78 13.95 -6.36 2.07
CA ASN A 78 14.84 -5.92 0.99
C ASN A 78 14.14 -6.03 -0.36
N PHE A 79 14.53 -5.19 -1.32
CA PHE A 79 13.96 -5.23 -2.67
C PHE A 79 14.13 -6.59 -3.38
N ASP A 80 15.18 -7.33 -3.06
CA ASP A 80 15.43 -8.66 -3.64
C ASP A 80 14.42 -9.70 -3.13
N GLU A 81 13.91 -9.54 -1.90
CA GLU A 81 12.95 -10.44 -1.25
C GLU A 81 11.49 -10.17 -1.69
N VAL A 82 11.21 -8.99 -2.26
CA VAL A 82 9.87 -8.58 -2.76
C VAL A 82 9.31 -9.58 -3.77
N ARG A 83 10.16 -10.23 -4.58
CA ARG A 83 9.69 -11.18 -5.60
C ARG A 83 9.02 -12.43 -5.03
N GLU A 84 9.36 -12.79 -3.79
CA GLU A 84 8.91 -14.03 -3.16
C GLU A 84 7.75 -13.83 -2.19
N LEU A 85 7.50 -12.59 -1.73
CA LEU A 85 6.58 -12.30 -0.62
C LEU A 85 5.19 -11.76 -1.02
N PHE A 86 5.01 -11.22 -2.23
CA PHE A 86 3.73 -10.60 -2.60
C PHE A 86 2.77 -11.57 -3.31
N PHE A 87 1.73 -11.99 -2.59
CA PHE A 87 0.62 -12.83 -3.09
C PHE A 87 -0.25 -12.16 -4.19
N HIS A 88 -0.08 -10.86 -4.45
CA HIS A 88 -0.86 -10.10 -5.42
C HIS A 88 0.02 -9.41 -6.48
N GLU A 89 -0.24 -9.73 -7.77
CA GLU A 89 0.57 -9.27 -8.91
C GLU A 89 0.67 -7.75 -9.07
N HIS A 90 -0.38 -7.00 -8.71
CA HIS A 90 -0.40 -5.53 -8.84
C HIS A 90 0.50 -4.84 -7.80
N GLN A 91 0.64 -5.41 -6.61
CA GLN A 91 1.57 -4.90 -5.59
C GLN A 91 3.02 -5.08 -6.05
N SER A 92 3.34 -6.25 -6.61
CA SER A 92 4.64 -6.52 -7.23
C SER A 92 4.95 -5.57 -8.40
N TRP A 93 3.94 -5.20 -9.21
CA TRP A 93 4.11 -4.24 -10.29
C TRP A 93 4.53 -2.86 -9.78
N ALA A 94 3.85 -2.34 -8.74
CA ALA A 94 4.15 -1.04 -8.17
C ALA A 94 5.58 -0.97 -7.62
N VAL A 95 6.02 -2.00 -6.88
CA VAL A 95 7.39 -2.06 -6.34
C VAL A 95 8.42 -2.11 -7.48
N LYS A 96 8.19 -2.92 -8.52
CA LYS A 96 9.08 -2.98 -9.70
C LYS A 96 9.22 -1.63 -10.43
N LYS A 97 8.19 -0.78 -10.41
CA LYS A 97 8.24 0.55 -11.02
C LYS A 97 9.14 1.52 -10.27
N VAL A 98 9.26 1.38 -8.95
CA VAL A 98 10.03 2.31 -8.12
C VAL A 98 11.45 1.85 -7.83
N ILE A 99 11.77 0.56 -7.91
CA ILE A 99 13.15 0.04 -7.73
C ILE A 99 14.22 0.85 -8.49
N PRO A 100 14.04 1.26 -9.76
CA PRO A 100 15.03 2.07 -10.47
C PRO A 100 15.28 3.46 -9.89
N LEU A 101 14.36 4.00 -9.09
CA LEU A 101 14.42 5.35 -8.51
C LEU A 101 15.23 5.41 -7.21
N PHE A 102 15.50 4.25 -6.59
CA PHE A 102 16.20 4.13 -5.30
C PHE A 102 17.58 3.45 -5.43
N LYS A 103 18.19 3.52 -6.62
CA LYS A 103 19.55 3.02 -6.90
C LYS A 103 20.62 4.07 -6.71
#